data_AF-A0A2S7ST66-F1
#
_entry.id   AF-A0A2S7ST66-F1
#
_cell.length_a   1.000
_cell.length_b   1.000
_cell.length_c   1.000
_cell.angle_alpha   90.00
_cell.angle_beta   90.00
_cell.angle_gamma   90.00
#
_symmetry.space_group_name_H-M   'P 1'
#
loop_
_entity.id
_entity.type
_entity.pdbx_description
1 polymer ?
#
loop_
_entity_poly.entity_id
_entity_poly.type
_entity_poly.pdbx_seq_one_letter_code
_entity_poly.pdbx_strand_id
1 'polypeptide(L)'
;MDDRKILYKDFLNNKDVYNLNVGYWRRKLEKSLEEKISFDNKNQIITNKNKHGKNFYDGNPIFSYINITKGKAIRIIQENPDDIQHYSDIKLIEGWFDNILLDIEVLELVISLYMTQDTVQKCINMVGAWLAGDLNDNNIDRYIE
;
A
#
# COMPACT_ATOMS: atom_id res chain seq x y z
N MET A 1 2.88 -21.96 -8.44
CA MET A 1 3.42 -20.72 -9.03
C MET A 1 4.51 -20.26 -8.05
N ASP A 2 5.63 -19.68 -8.46
CA ASP A 2 6.62 -19.20 -7.48
C ASP A 2 6.03 -17.95 -6.80
N ASP A 3 5.72 -18.03 -5.52
CA ASP A 3 5.06 -16.97 -4.75
C ASP A 3 5.94 -15.71 -4.62
N ARG A 4 7.23 -15.84 -4.94
CA ARG A 4 8.23 -14.76 -4.97
C ARG A 4 8.33 -14.09 -6.34
N LYS A 5 7.58 -14.54 -7.34
CA LYS A 5 7.58 -13.91 -8.67
C LYS A 5 7.02 -12.49 -8.57
N ILE A 6 7.81 -11.52 -9.02
CA ILE A 6 7.36 -10.14 -9.14
C ILE A 6 6.16 -10.02 -10.09
N LEU A 7 5.14 -9.34 -9.60
CA LEU A 7 3.96 -8.94 -10.34
C LEU A 7 4.14 -7.50 -10.83
N TYR A 8 3.55 -7.19 -11.99
CA TYR A 8 3.57 -5.83 -12.55
C TYR A 8 4.97 -5.24 -12.69
N LYS A 9 5.96 -6.02 -13.15
CA LYS A 9 7.37 -5.61 -13.22
C LYS A 9 7.56 -4.23 -13.87
N ASP A 10 6.84 -3.97 -14.96
CA ASP A 10 7.01 -2.76 -15.77
C ASP A 10 6.10 -1.59 -15.35
N PHE A 11 5.52 -1.60 -14.14
CA PHE A 11 4.49 -0.62 -13.77
C PHE A 11 4.98 0.83 -13.79
N LEU A 12 6.27 1.10 -13.52
CA LEU A 12 6.85 2.44 -13.59
C LEU A 12 7.17 2.88 -15.03
N ASN A 13 7.42 1.92 -15.92
CA ASN A 13 7.83 2.16 -17.30
C ASN A 13 6.64 2.15 -18.28
N ASN A 14 5.50 1.59 -17.87
CA ASN A 14 4.30 1.46 -18.69
C ASN A 14 3.04 1.92 -17.94
N LYS A 15 2.43 3.01 -18.43
CA LYS A 15 1.23 3.61 -17.83
C LYS A 15 0.02 2.68 -17.79
N ASP A 16 -0.14 1.79 -18.76
CA ASP A 16 -1.26 0.84 -18.76
C ASP A 16 -1.06 -0.21 -17.66
N VAL A 17 0.18 -0.69 -17.50
CA VAL A 17 0.56 -1.59 -16.40
C VAL A 17 0.39 -0.90 -15.05
N TYR A 18 0.77 0.39 -14.93
CA TYR A 18 0.53 1.19 -13.74
C TYR A 18 -0.96 1.25 -13.37
N ASN A 19 -1.82 1.59 -14.33
CA ASN A 19 -3.26 1.72 -14.09
C ASN A 19 -3.89 0.35 -13.74
N LEU A 20 -3.45 -0.73 -14.38
CA LEU A 20 -3.85 -2.08 -14.02
C LEU A 20 -3.42 -2.46 -12.61
N ASN A 21 -2.22 -2.06 -12.20
CA ASN A 21 -1.68 -2.29 -10.86
C ASN A 21 -2.48 -1.53 -9.78
N VAL A 22 -2.73 -0.23 -9.98
CA VAL A 22 -3.59 0.56 -9.10
C VAL A 22 -4.99 -0.07 -8.97
N GLY A 23 -5.56 -0.50 -10.10
CA GLY A 23 -6.86 -1.17 -10.12
C GLY A 23 -6.83 -2.54 -9.41
N TYR A 24 -5.73 -3.27 -9.50
CA TYR A 24 -5.53 -4.53 -8.77
C TYR A 24 -5.57 -4.29 -7.27
N TRP A 25 -4.78 -3.35 -6.75
CA TRP A 25 -4.72 -3.04 -5.32
C TRP A 25 -6.08 -2.66 -4.76
N ARG A 26 -6.80 -1.77 -5.45
CA ARG A 26 -8.17 -1.38 -5.07
C ARG A 26 -9.08 -2.59 -4.93
N ARG A 27 -9.24 -3.38 -6.00
CA ARG A 27 -10.11 -4.57 -5.98
C ARG A 27 -9.69 -5.61 -4.95
N LYS A 28 -8.38 -5.78 -4.75
CA LYS A 28 -7.84 -6.77 -3.83
C LYS A 28 -8.18 -6.40 -2.39
N LEU A 29 -7.94 -5.15 -1.99
CA LEU A 29 -8.26 -4.65 -0.65
C LEU A 29 -9.76 -4.55 -0.42
N GLU A 30 -10.54 -4.06 -1.39
CA GLU A 30 -12.02 -4.05 -1.35
C GLU A 30 -12.61 -5.42 -1.03
N LYS A 31 -12.07 -6.46 -1.68
CA LYS A 31 -12.60 -7.82 -1.55
C LYS A 31 -12.15 -8.50 -0.25
N SER A 32 -10.94 -8.17 0.22
CA SER A 32 -10.32 -8.88 1.34
C SER A 32 -10.63 -8.28 2.71
N LEU A 33 -11.08 -7.03 2.78
CA LEU A 33 -11.35 -6.35 4.05
C LEU A 33 -12.83 -6.39 4.38
N GLU A 34 -13.16 -6.72 5.63
CA GLU A 34 -14.54 -6.67 6.12
C GLU A 34 -15.09 -5.24 6.15
N GLU A 35 -14.19 -4.28 6.39
CA GLU A 35 -14.49 -2.87 6.30
C GLU A 35 -14.74 -2.47 4.85
N LYS A 36 -15.93 -1.94 4.56
CA LYS A 36 -16.26 -1.39 3.25
C LYS A 36 -15.45 -0.12 3.01
N ILE A 37 -14.26 -0.29 2.44
CA ILE A 37 -13.47 0.82 1.91
C ILE A 37 -14.25 1.43 0.74
N SER A 38 -14.82 2.62 0.95
CA SER A 38 -15.44 3.41 -0.13
C SER A 38 -14.36 4.24 -0.82
N PHE A 39 -14.17 4.02 -2.11
CA PHE A 39 -13.17 4.70 -2.95
C PHE A 39 -13.68 6.03 -3.51
N ASP A 40 -14.46 6.76 -2.72
CA ASP A 40 -14.78 8.14 -3.07
C ASP A 40 -13.55 9.04 -2.87
N ASN A 41 -13.53 10.17 -3.59
CA ASN A 41 -12.42 11.13 -3.54
C ASN A 41 -12.18 11.71 -2.14
N LYS A 42 -13.09 11.52 -1.18
CA LYS A 42 -12.95 12.02 0.19
C LYS A 42 -12.01 11.14 1.03
N ASN A 43 -11.89 9.86 0.66
CA ASN A 43 -11.07 8.90 1.39
C ASN A 43 -9.67 8.67 0.77
N GLN A 44 -9.32 9.40 -0.29
CA GLN A 44 -7.98 9.41 -0.89
C GLN A 44 -7.34 10.77 -0.70
N ILE A 45 -6.40 10.85 0.24
CA ILE A 45 -5.79 12.13 0.63
C ILE A 45 -4.39 12.29 0.06
N ILE A 46 -3.58 11.23 0.08
CA ILE A 46 -2.30 11.23 -0.62
C ILE A 46 -2.56 10.76 -2.04
N THR A 47 -2.54 11.68 -2.99
CA THR A 47 -2.74 11.34 -4.40
C THR A 47 -1.42 11.36 -5.14
N ASN A 48 -1.31 10.51 -6.16
CA ASN A 48 -0.24 10.58 -7.15
C ASN A 48 -0.40 11.78 -8.08
N LYS A 49 -0.84 12.94 -7.61
CA LYS A 49 -1.01 14.14 -8.44
C LYS A 49 -0.27 15.30 -7.85
N ASN A 50 0.39 16.07 -8.71
CA ASN A 50 0.96 17.34 -8.29
C ASN A 50 -0.14 18.39 -8.04
N LYS A 51 0.26 19.56 -7.52
CA LYS A 51 -0.62 20.73 -7.32
C LYS A 51 -1.36 21.22 -8.58
N HIS A 52 -0.98 20.73 -9.76
CA HIS A 52 -1.61 21.03 -11.05
C HIS A 52 -2.46 19.87 -11.59
N GLY A 53 -2.68 18.81 -10.80
CA GLY A 53 -3.47 17.64 -11.18
C GLY A 53 -2.76 16.65 -12.12
N LYS A 54 -1.47 16.85 -12.41
CA LYS A 54 -0.68 15.93 -13.25
C LYS A 54 -0.28 14.70 -12.44
N ASN A 55 -0.50 13.52 -13.01
CA ASN A 55 -0.15 12.26 -12.36
C ASN A 55 1.38 12.07 -12.25
N PHE A 56 1.83 11.63 -11.08
CA PHE A 56 3.09 10.96 -10.82
C PHE A 56 2.89 9.44 -10.97
N TYR A 57 3.88 8.76 -11.51
CA TYR A 57 3.82 7.32 -11.81
C TYR A 57 5.01 6.63 -11.12
N ASP A 58 5.17 6.86 -9.82
CA ASP A 58 6.35 6.50 -9.03
C ASP A 58 6.08 5.44 -7.96
N GLY A 59 4.84 4.96 -7.82
CA GLY A 59 4.48 3.93 -6.84
C GLY A 59 4.33 4.44 -5.42
N ASN A 60 4.41 5.76 -5.18
CA ASN A 60 4.29 6.35 -3.85
C ASN A 60 3.25 7.50 -3.81
N PRO A 61 2.00 7.21 -3.41
CA PRO A 61 1.44 5.89 -3.08
C PRO A 61 0.93 5.12 -4.30
N ILE A 62 1.16 3.80 -4.39
CA ILE A 62 0.38 2.97 -5.32
C ILE A 62 -1.08 2.88 -4.86
N PHE A 63 -1.30 2.98 -3.54
CA PHE A 63 -2.61 2.99 -2.91
C PHE A 63 -2.57 3.82 -1.61
N SER A 64 -3.63 4.58 -1.36
CA SER A 64 -3.84 5.27 -0.09
C SER A 64 -5.31 5.20 0.31
N TYR A 65 -5.57 5.12 1.61
CA TYR A 65 -6.92 5.20 2.16
C TYR A 65 -6.91 5.89 3.52
N ILE A 66 -7.91 6.71 3.80
CA ILE A 66 -8.18 7.22 5.14
C ILE A 66 -9.55 6.77 5.64
N ASN A 67 -9.61 6.35 6.88
CA ASN A 67 -10.83 6.26 7.66
C ASN A 67 -10.80 7.34 8.75
N ILE A 68 -11.48 8.45 8.47
CA ILE A 68 -11.60 9.60 9.37
C ILE A 68 -12.33 9.22 10.67
N THR A 69 -13.35 8.34 10.62
CA THR A 69 -14.11 7.97 11.81
C THR A 69 -13.29 7.14 12.80
N LYS A 70 -12.31 6.39 12.30
CA LYS A 70 -11.35 5.64 13.11
C LYS A 70 -10.06 6.39 13.43
N GLY A 71 -9.83 7.55 12.82
CA GLY A 71 -8.56 8.26 12.93
C GLY A 71 -7.37 7.44 12.39
N LYS A 72 -7.58 6.65 11.33
CA LYS A 72 -6.58 5.77 10.75
C LYS A 72 -6.40 6.02 9.26
N ALA A 73 -5.15 5.99 8.79
CA ALA A 73 -4.80 6.03 7.39
C ALA A 73 -3.91 4.86 6.99
N ILE A 74 -3.86 4.57 5.70
CA ILE A 74 -3.04 3.55 5.07
C ILE A 74 -2.38 4.15 3.84
N ARG A 75 -1.09 3.89 3.67
CA ARG A 75 -0.34 4.14 2.45
C ARG A 75 0.43 2.90 2.06
N ILE A 76 0.27 2.47 0.81
CA ILE A 76 1.06 1.41 0.21
C ILE A 76 1.98 2.05 -0.81
N ILE A 77 3.26 1.81 -0.62
CA ILE A 77 4.34 2.17 -1.53
C ILE A 77 4.75 0.88 -2.24
N GLN A 78 4.77 0.91 -3.56
CA GLN A 78 5.29 -0.20 -4.35
C GLN A 78 6.66 0.17 -4.90
N GLU A 79 7.66 -0.58 -4.48
CA GLU A 79 9.05 -0.38 -4.87
C GLU A 79 9.31 -0.79 -6.32
N ASN A 80 10.32 -0.16 -6.93
CA ASN A 80 10.73 -0.43 -8.30
C ASN A 80 11.39 -1.81 -8.42
N PRO A 81 10.83 -2.79 -9.14
CA PRO A 81 11.40 -4.12 -9.22
C PRO A 81 12.76 -4.18 -9.91
N ASP A 82 13.11 -3.16 -10.69
CA ASP A 82 14.43 -3.06 -11.32
C ASP A 82 15.53 -2.71 -10.29
N ASP A 83 15.17 -2.29 -9.07
CA ASP A 83 16.12 -2.06 -7.97
C ASP A 83 16.58 -3.39 -7.34
N ILE A 84 15.87 -4.51 -7.59
CA ILE A 84 16.27 -5.84 -7.14
C ILE A 84 17.34 -6.42 -8.06
N GLN A 85 18.58 -6.46 -7.60
CA GLN A 85 19.64 -7.23 -8.26
C GLN A 85 19.60 -8.72 -7.85
N HIS A 86 19.34 -9.01 -6.57
CA HIS A 86 19.23 -10.36 -6.03
C HIS A 86 18.09 -10.46 -4.99
N TYR A 87 17.16 -11.38 -5.19
CA TYR A 87 16.00 -11.57 -4.30
C TYR A 87 16.36 -12.06 -2.90
N SER A 88 17.55 -12.65 -2.71
CA SER A 88 18.00 -13.18 -1.42
C SER A 88 18.40 -12.10 -0.41
N ASP A 89 18.66 -10.88 -0.87
CA ASP A 89 19.38 -9.87 -0.08
C ASP A 89 18.50 -8.68 0.31
N ILE A 90 17.22 -8.70 -0.09
CA ILE A 90 16.30 -7.57 0.06
C ILE A 90 15.05 -8.02 0.81
N LYS A 91 14.66 -7.23 1.83
CA LYS A 91 13.35 -7.39 2.46
C LYS A 91 12.26 -7.02 1.47
N LEU A 92 11.37 -7.96 1.20
CA LEU A 92 10.32 -7.77 0.19
C LEU A 92 9.15 -6.90 0.68
N ILE A 93 9.02 -6.72 1.99
CA ILE A 93 8.00 -5.89 2.62
C ILE A 93 8.52 -5.31 3.92
N GLU A 94 8.19 -4.05 4.17
CA GLU A 94 8.42 -3.33 5.43
C GLU A 94 7.18 -2.51 5.77
N GLY A 95 6.98 -2.22 7.05
CA GLY A 95 5.93 -1.31 7.48
C GLY A 95 6.31 -0.54 8.72
N TRP A 96 5.73 0.65 8.84
CA TRP A 96 5.95 1.56 9.97
C TRP A 96 4.72 2.46 10.14
N PHE A 97 4.68 3.18 11.26
CA PHE A 97 3.63 4.17 11.51
C PHE A 97 4.16 5.58 11.28
N ASP A 98 3.29 6.43 10.73
CA ASP A 98 3.57 7.85 10.48
C ASP A 98 2.35 8.69 10.87
N ASN A 99 2.49 10.00 11.00
CA ASN A 99 1.36 10.90 11.29
C ASN A 99 1.08 11.78 10.08
N ILE A 100 -0.18 11.79 9.62
CA ILE A 100 -0.64 12.72 8.59
C ILE A 100 -1.44 13.84 9.26
N LEU A 101 -1.09 15.08 8.94
CA LEU A 101 -1.82 16.26 9.40
C LEU A 101 -2.84 16.69 8.33
N LEU A 102 -4.12 16.51 8.62
CA LEU A 102 -5.24 16.73 7.70
C LEU A 102 -6.39 17.45 8.40
N ASP A 103 -6.17 18.69 8.80
CA ASP A 103 -7.00 19.45 9.76
C ASP A 103 -7.15 18.79 11.16
N ILE A 104 -7.02 17.46 11.22
CA ILE A 104 -6.87 16.57 12.37
C ILE A 104 -5.59 15.73 12.19
N GLU A 105 -4.99 15.31 13.29
CA GLU A 105 -3.89 14.35 13.25
C GLU A 105 -4.46 12.93 13.10
N VAL A 106 -3.96 12.20 12.10
CA VAL A 106 -4.38 10.83 11.79
C VAL A 106 -3.14 9.94 11.76
N LEU A 107 -3.18 8.84 12.50
CA LEU A 107 -2.12 7.84 12.50
C LEU A 107 -2.22 7.02 11.21
N GLU A 108 -1.10 6.88 10.51
CA GLU A 108 -0.97 6.17 9.24
C GLU A 108 -0.16 4.90 9.41
N LEU A 109 -0.65 3.80 8.85
CA LEU A 109 0.18 2.64 8.54
C LEU A 109 0.76 2.81 7.14
N VAL A 110 2.09 2.86 7.05
CA VAL A 110 2.82 2.85 5.79
C VAL A 110 3.37 1.46 5.55
N ILE A 111 3.16 0.94 4.34
CA ILE A 111 3.67 -0.36 3.90
C ILE A 111 4.46 -0.14 2.62
N SER A 112 5.75 -0.42 2.64
CA SER A 112 6.59 -0.49 1.44
C SER A 112 6.80 -1.94 1.05
N LEU A 113 6.66 -2.26 -0.24
CA LEU A 113 6.83 -3.63 -0.73
C LEU A 113 7.29 -3.72 -2.17
N TYR A 114 7.96 -4.83 -2.48
CA TYR A 114 8.05 -5.36 -3.82
C TYR A 114 6.87 -6.30 -4.05
N MET A 115 6.13 -6.09 -5.14
CA MET A 115 4.85 -6.77 -5.34
C MET A 115 5.03 -8.22 -5.78
N THR A 116 4.75 -9.15 -4.86
CA THR A 116 4.71 -10.60 -5.08
C THR A 116 3.37 -11.12 -4.56
N GLN A 117 3.08 -12.42 -4.73
CA GLN A 117 1.85 -12.97 -4.15
C GLN A 117 1.91 -12.97 -2.62
N ASP A 118 3.07 -13.31 -2.05
CA ASP A 118 3.31 -13.32 -0.61
C ASP A 118 3.13 -11.92 0.01
N THR A 119 3.84 -10.92 -0.53
CA THR A 119 3.79 -9.55 0.02
C THR A 119 2.42 -8.90 -0.12
N VAL A 120 1.65 -9.24 -1.17
CA VAL A 120 0.24 -8.82 -1.27
C VAL A 120 -0.58 -9.40 -0.12
N GLN A 121 -0.41 -10.68 0.20
CA GLN A 121 -1.17 -11.31 1.29
C GLN A 121 -0.78 -10.73 2.66
N LYS A 122 0.52 -10.53 2.90
CA LYS A 122 1.03 -9.89 4.13
C LYS A 122 0.50 -8.47 4.28
N CYS A 123 0.54 -7.67 3.21
CA CYS A 123 -0.03 -6.33 3.20
C CYS A 123 -1.52 -6.32 3.56
N ILE A 124 -2.32 -7.23 2.99
CA ILE A 124 -3.75 -7.33 3.32
C ILE A 124 -3.95 -7.65 4.81
N ASN A 125 -3.17 -8.58 5.36
CA ASN A 125 -3.26 -8.96 6.77
C ASN A 125 -2.90 -7.77 7.68
N MET A 126 -1.82 -7.03 7.35
CA MET A 126 -1.42 -5.81 8.07
C MET A 126 -2.51 -4.76 8.04
N VAL A 127 -3.07 -4.48 6.86
CA VAL A 127 -4.14 -3.50 6.68
C VAL A 127 -5.39 -3.90 7.48
N GLY A 128 -5.78 -5.17 7.44
CA GLY A 128 -6.91 -5.67 8.21
C GLY A 128 -6.72 -5.49 9.71
N ALA A 129 -5.58 -5.95 10.25
CA ALA A 129 -5.25 -5.81 11.66
C ALA A 129 -5.16 -4.33 12.09
N TRP A 130 -4.59 -3.48 11.23
CA TRP A 130 -4.53 -2.05 11.48
C TRP A 130 -5.90 -1.41 11.60
N LEU A 131 -6.81 -1.67 10.65
CA LEU A 131 -8.16 -1.14 10.70
C LEU A 131 -8.98 -1.68 11.88
N ALA A 132 -8.71 -2.92 12.31
CA ALA A 132 -9.30 -3.52 13.51
C ALA A 132 -8.75 -2.94 14.82
N GLY A 133 -7.51 -2.42 14.82
CA GLY A 133 -6.83 -1.95 16.03
C GLY A 133 -5.94 -2.98 16.71
N ASP A 134 -5.67 -4.09 16.03
CA ASP A 134 -4.84 -5.18 16.52
C ASP A 134 -3.35 -5.01 16.18
N LEU A 135 -3.00 -4.06 15.30
CA LEU A 135 -1.64 -3.76 14.88
C LEU A 135 -1.07 -2.51 15.58
N ASN A 136 0.16 -2.60 16.08
CA ASN A 136 0.95 -1.50 16.67
C ASN A 136 2.47 -1.79 16.56
N ASP A 137 3.30 -0.86 17.01
CA ASP A 137 4.77 -0.96 16.95
C ASP A 137 5.33 -2.26 17.54
N ASN A 138 4.70 -2.80 18.58
CA ASN A 138 5.22 -3.98 19.28
C ASN A 138 4.95 -5.30 18.53
N ASN A 139 4.11 -5.29 17.50
CA ASN A 139 3.68 -6.52 16.83
C ASN A 139 3.70 -6.47 15.31
N ILE A 140 4.13 -5.35 14.70
CA ILE A 140 4.17 -5.20 13.25
C ILE A 140 5.03 -6.27 12.55
N ASP A 141 6.16 -6.63 13.15
CA ASP A 141 7.09 -7.64 12.61
C ASP A 141 6.42 -9.01 12.43
N ARG A 142 5.43 -9.35 13.28
CA ARG A 142 4.69 -10.63 13.19
C ARG A 142 3.83 -10.75 11.93
N TYR A 143 3.59 -9.64 11.24
CA TYR A 143 2.83 -9.60 9.99
C TYR A 143 3.75 -9.52 8.75
N ILE A 144 5.05 -9.32 8.97
CA ILE A 144 6.08 -9.20 7.93
C ILE A 144 6.78 -10.55 7.70
N GLU A 145 6.98 -11.33 8.77
CA GLU A 145 7.53 -12.70 8.74
C GLU A 145 6.62 -13.67 7.97
#